data_AF-A0A9N9U139-F1
#
_entry.id   AF-A0A9N9U139-F1
#
_cell.length_a   1.000
_cell.length_b   1.000
_cell.length_c   1.000
_cell.angle_alpha   90.00
_cell.angle_beta   90.00
_cell.angle_gamma   90.00
#
_symmetry.space_group_name_H-M   'P 1'
#
loop_
_entity.id
_entity.type
_entity.pdbx_description
1 polymer ?
#
loop_
_entity_poly.entity_id
_entity_poly.type
_entity_poly.pdbx_seq_one_letter_code
_entity_poly.pdbx_strand_id
1 'polypeptide(L)'
;MKLLRIICLFVAALGEGICSDEPFYCYYCHQTSRECNNGLVWNLHRVNCSTEKCFVYQYQTEMPGVTVLATFRGCQVHENSEIMESVITEKHYVNKKYFTTCNRTLCNKTGKISANFYVPLIMLLLHLSARG
;
A
#
# COMPACT_ATOMS: atom_id res chain seq x y z
N MET A 1 -12.38 25.30 -25.95
CA MET A 1 -12.50 23.91 -25.44
C MET A 1 -12.97 22.86 -26.46
N LYS A 2 -13.34 23.21 -27.71
CA LYS A 2 -13.70 22.22 -28.76
C LYS A 2 -12.53 21.84 -29.69
N LEU A 3 -11.47 22.64 -29.72
CA LEU A 3 -10.34 22.46 -30.63
C LEU A 3 -9.34 21.36 -30.18
N LEU A 4 -9.20 21.12 -28.87
CA LEU A 4 -8.27 20.12 -28.32
C LEU A 4 -8.69 18.67 -28.64
N ARG A 5 -9.98 18.40 -28.87
CA ARG A 5 -10.47 17.04 -29.17
C ARG A 5 -10.15 16.56 -30.58
N ILE A 6 -9.88 17.48 -31.50
CA ILE A 6 -9.61 17.14 -32.91
C ILE A 6 -8.15 16.70 -33.09
N ILE A 7 -7.24 17.21 -32.25
CA ILE A 7 -5.80 16.89 -32.34
C ILE A 7 -5.53 15.42 -31.94
N CYS A 8 -6.26 14.86 -30.97
CA CYS A 8 -6.10 13.45 -30.59
C CYS A 8 -6.53 12.46 -31.70
N LEU A 9 -7.49 12.83 -32.55
CA LEU A 9 -7.96 11.96 -33.63
C LEU A 9 -6.97 11.89 -34.82
N PHE A 10 -6.17 12.94 -35.04
CA PHE A 10 -5.19 12.97 -36.13
C PHE A 10 -3.90 12.20 -35.81
N VAL A 11 -3.54 12.06 -34.53
CA VAL A 11 -2.30 11.38 -34.10
C VAL A 11 -2.43 9.85 -34.11
N ALA A 12 -3.66 9.31 -34.08
CA ALA A 12 -3.91 7.86 -34.14
C ALA A 12 -3.51 7.20 -35.48
N ALA A 13 -3.33 7.99 -36.55
CA ALA A 13 -2.90 7.49 -37.86
C ALA A 13 -1.37 7.30 -37.97
N LEU A 14 -0.60 7.79 -36.99
CA LEU A 14 0.86 7.73 -36.94
C LEU A 14 1.33 6.90 -35.75
N GLY A 15 0.88 5.65 -35.67
CA GLY A 15 1.67 4.53 -35.15
C GLY A 15 2.10 4.48 -33.68
N GLU A 16 2.00 5.54 -32.87
CA GLU A 16 2.32 5.51 -31.43
C GLU A 16 1.42 6.50 -30.66
N GLY A 17 0.12 6.22 -30.65
CA GLY A 17 -0.82 6.90 -29.75
C GLY A 17 -0.73 6.31 -28.35
N ILE A 18 0.20 6.76 -27.51
CA ILE A 18 0.19 6.42 -26.07
C ILE A 18 -0.76 7.38 -25.36
N CYS A 19 -2.07 7.16 -25.52
CA CYS A 19 -3.07 7.58 -24.54
C CYS A 19 -3.42 6.36 -23.68
N SER A 20 -2.44 5.83 -22.94
CA SER A 20 -2.74 4.86 -21.89
C SER A 20 -3.08 5.63 -20.62
N ASP A 21 -4.36 5.98 -20.45
CA ASP A 21 -4.94 6.27 -19.13
C ASP A 21 -5.04 4.93 -18.37
N GLU A 22 -3.89 4.30 -18.08
CA GLU A 22 -3.90 3.09 -17.27
C GLU A 22 -4.33 3.46 -15.84
N PRO A 23 -5.38 2.82 -15.31
CA PRO A 23 -5.86 3.14 -13.97
C PRO A 23 -4.81 2.78 -12.91
N PHE A 24 -4.46 3.76 -12.08
CA PHE A 24 -3.52 3.58 -10.97
C PHE A 24 -4.26 3.16 -9.71
N TYR A 25 -3.99 1.95 -9.20
CA TYR A 25 -4.66 1.44 -8.00
C TYR A 25 -3.74 1.39 -6.78
N CYS A 26 -4.31 1.61 -5.60
CA CYS A 26 -3.67 1.37 -4.32
C CYS A 26 -4.53 0.44 -3.44
N TYR A 27 -3.92 -0.24 -2.48
CA TYR A 27 -4.66 -0.88 -1.40
C TYR A 27 -5.17 0.18 -0.41
N TYR A 28 -6.40 0.01 0.06
CA TYR A 28 -7.04 0.87 1.04
C TYR A 28 -7.44 0.08 2.27
N CYS A 29 -7.06 0.58 3.43
CA CYS A 29 -7.55 0.11 4.73
C CYS A 29 -7.21 1.13 5.80
N HIS A 30 -8.04 1.26 6.83
CA HIS A 30 -7.78 2.09 8.01
C HIS A 30 -8.25 1.38 9.26
N GLN A 31 -7.45 0.44 9.76
CA GLN A 31 -7.88 -0.48 10.83
C GLN A 31 -6.68 -1.03 11.62
N THR A 32 -6.97 -1.64 12.77
CA THR A 32 -6.05 -2.43 13.60
C THR A 32 -6.00 -3.91 13.20
N SER A 33 -6.76 -4.29 12.16
CA SER A 33 -6.86 -5.67 11.68
C SER A 33 -5.51 -6.21 11.20
N ARG A 34 -5.32 -7.53 11.34
CA ARG A 34 -4.07 -8.18 10.96
C ARG A 34 -3.77 -7.97 9.48
N GLU A 35 -4.81 -8.01 8.65
CA GLU A 35 -4.78 -7.80 7.20
C GLU A 35 -4.22 -6.41 6.87
N CYS A 36 -4.73 -5.37 7.52
CA CYS A 36 -4.29 -4.00 7.28
C CYS A 36 -2.88 -3.74 7.83
N ASN A 37 -2.53 -4.34 8.97
CA ASN A 37 -1.22 -4.17 9.60
C ASN A 37 -0.11 -4.93 8.87
N ASN A 38 -0.27 -6.24 8.65
CA ASN A 38 0.80 -7.14 8.18
C ASN A 38 0.31 -8.38 7.39
N GLY A 39 -0.96 -8.44 7.01
CA GLY A 39 -1.56 -9.66 6.46
C GLY A 39 -1.47 -9.77 4.94
N LEU A 40 -1.91 -10.92 4.43
CA LEU A 40 -1.98 -11.19 3.00
C LEU A 40 -2.97 -10.20 2.35
N VAL A 41 -2.47 -9.46 1.37
CA VAL A 41 -3.13 -8.33 0.69
C VAL A 41 -4.41 -8.70 -0.07
N TRP A 42 -4.74 -9.99 -0.18
CA TRP A 42 -5.78 -10.51 -1.06
C TRP A 42 -7.19 -10.06 -0.62
N ASN A 43 -7.36 -9.73 0.67
CA ASN A 43 -8.62 -9.24 1.23
C ASN A 43 -8.67 -7.72 1.39
N LEU A 44 -7.61 -6.99 1.02
CA LEU A 44 -7.62 -5.53 1.12
C LEU A 44 -8.39 -4.91 -0.05
N HIS A 45 -9.20 -3.91 0.27
CA HIS A 45 -9.92 -3.15 -0.73
C HIS A 45 -8.95 -2.43 -1.67
N ARG A 46 -9.30 -2.34 -2.95
CA ARG A 46 -8.50 -1.66 -3.97
C ARG A 46 -9.23 -0.41 -4.40
N VAL A 47 -8.55 0.72 -4.40
CA VAL A 47 -9.10 2.02 -4.78
C VAL A 47 -8.38 2.55 -6.01
N ASN A 48 -9.13 3.10 -6.96
CA ASN A 48 -8.58 3.82 -8.12
C ASN A 48 -8.18 5.23 -7.68
N CYS A 49 -6.93 5.62 -7.93
CA CYS A 49 -6.38 6.89 -7.48
C CYS A 49 -6.36 7.89 -8.64
N SER A 50 -6.63 9.15 -8.30
CA SER A 50 -6.37 10.29 -9.18
C SER A 50 -4.89 10.70 -9.20
N THR A 51 -4.08 10.13 -8.29
CA THR A 51 -2.64 10.37 -8.17
C THR A 51 -1.86 9.08 -8.38
N GLU A 52 -0.63 9.18 -8.85
CA GLU A 52 0.27 8.04 -9.07
C GLU A 52 1.10 7.69 -7.82
N LYS A 53 0.53 7.89 -6.62
CA LYS A 53 1.23 7.64 -5.36
C LYS A 53 0.32 6.92 -4.38
N CYS A 54 0.83 5.81 -3.84
CA CYS A 54 0.25 5.13 -2.69
C CYS A 54 1.02 5.48 -1.42
N PHE A 55 0.37 5.41 -0.27
CA PHE A 55 1.03 5.49 1.03
C PHE A 55 0.68 4.31 1.95
N VAL A 56 1.54 4.11 2.94
CA VAL A 56 1.33 3.30 4.14
C VAL A 56 1.74 4.16 5.33
N TYR A 57 0.80 4.36 6.26
CA TYR A 57 1.02 5.03 7.53
C TYR A 57 0.70 4.07 8.67
N GLN A 58 1.73 3.64 9.40
CA GLN A 58 1.56 2.81 10.59
C GLN A 58 1.82 3.67 11.82
N TYR A 59 0.93 3.57 12.80
CA TYR A 59 1.05 4.34 14.02
C TYR A 59 0.67 3.52 15.25
N GLN A 60 1.37 3.81 16.34
CA GLN A 60 1.18 3.15 17.62
C GLN A 60 0.57 4.14 18.61
N THR A 61 -0.61 3.83 19.14
CA THR A 61 -1.30 4.63 20.15
C THR A 61 -1.27 3.93 21.50
N GLU A 62 -0.97 4.69 22.55
CA GLU A 62 -1.07 4.21 23.93
C GLU A 62 -2.44 4.54 24.51
N MET A 63 -3.08 3.51 25.05
CA MET A 63 -4.32 3.60 25.82
C MET A 63 -4.06 3.03 27.22
N PRO A 64 -4.87 3.36 28.23
CA PRO A 64 -4.69 2.81 29.57
C PRO A 64 -4.65 1.28 29.55
N GLY A 65 -3.48 0.71 29.87
CA GLY A 65 -3.25 -0.73 29.96
C GLY A 65 -3.00 -1.47 28.64
N VAL A 66 -3.06 -0.81 27.47
CA VAL A 66 -2.81 -1.47 26.17
C VAL A 66 -2.14 -0.55 25.16
N THR A 67 -1.33 -1.14 24.30
CA THR A 67 -0.75 -0.43 23.15
C THR A 67 -1.35 -0.96 21.85
N VAL A 68 -1.89 -0.07 21.03
CA VAL A 68 -2.61 -0.42 19.81
C VAL A 68 -1.79 -0.02 18.59
N LEU A 69 -1.56 -0.97 17.68
CA LEU A 69 -0.96 -0.73 16.37
C LEU A 69 -2.07 -0.64 15.32
N ALA A 70 -2.13 0.49 14.62
CA ALA A 70 -3.05 0.72 13.51
C ALA A 70 -2.27 1.05 12.24
N THR A 71 -2.85 0.70 11.10
CA THR A 71 -2.31 1.03 9.77
C THR A 71 -3.37 1.73 8.96
N PHE A 72 -2.95 2.76 8.23
CA PHE A 72 -3.72 3.45 7.22
C PHE A 72 -3.01 3.35 5.87
N ARG A 73 -3.73 2.90 4.85
CA ARG A 73 -3.23 2.79 3.47
C ARG A 73 -4.20 3.47 2.53
N GLY A 74 -3.68 4.08 1.47
CA GLY A 74 -4.52 4.66 0.43
C GLY A 74 -3.72 5.38 -0.65
N CYS A 75 -4.44 6.17 -1.44
CA CYS A 75 -3.88 7.11 -2.41
C CYS A 75 -3.34 8.34 -1.69
N GLN A 76 -2.17 8.80 -2.06
CA GLN A 76 -1.63 10.05 -1.54
C GLN A 76 -2.23 11.22 -2.32
N VAL A 77 -3.22 11.88 -1.72
CA VAL A 77 -3.85 13.11 -2.26
C VAL A 77 -3.32 14.37 -1.56
N HIS A 78 -2.88 14.20 -0.31
CA HIS A 78 -2.41 15.25 0.59
C HIS A 78 -0.90 15.19 0.83
N GLU A 79 -0.34 16.28 1.35
CA GLU A 79 1.04 16.26 1.84
C GLU A 79 1.20 15.30 3.02
N ASN A 80 2.42 14.79 3.22
CA ASN A 80 2.69 13.81 4.28
C ASN A 80 2.34 14.35 5.66
N SER A 81 2.61 15.63 5.92
CA SER A 81 2.28 16.35 7.16
C SER A 81 0.78 16.30 7.45
N GLU A 82 -0.04 16.65 6.46
CA GLU A 82 -1.51 16.65 6.57
C GLU A 82 -2.06 15.25 6.86
N ILE A 83 -1.51 14.22 6.21
CA ILE A 83 -1.92 12.82 6.45
C ILE A 83 -1.55 12.39 7.87
N MET A 84 -0.36 12.75 8.34
CA MET A 84 0.12 12.44 9.69
C MET A 84 -0.64 13.20 10.78
N GLU A 85 -1.15 14.39 10.46
CA GLU A 85 -1.99 15.21 11.31
C GLU A 85 -3.43 14.70 11.33
N SER A 86 -3.98 14.16 10.23
CA SER A 86 -5.36 13.64 10.18
C SER A 86 -5.64 12.52 11.19
N VAL A 87 -4.58 11.83 11.66
CA VAL A 87 -4.67 10.86 12.74
C VAL A 87 -4.49 11.59 14.07
N ILE A 88 -5.52 12.34 14.45
CA ILE A 88 -5.69 12.90 15.79
C ILE A 88 -6.56 11.94 16.58
N THR A 89 -5.97 11.28 17.57
CA THR A 89 -6.76 10.55 18.56
C THR A 89 -7.09 11.50 19.70
N GLU A 90 -8.36 11.89 19.80
CA GLU A 90 -8.87 12.57 20.99
C GLU A 90 -8.53 11.69 22.21
N LYS A 91 -7.57 12.12 23.05
CA LYS A 91 -7.14 11.49 24.31
C LYS A 91 -6.14 10.32 24.23
N HIS A 92 -5.50 10.05 23.09
CA HIS A 92 -4.42 9.04 23.01
C HIS A 92 -3.11 9.60 22.49
N TYR A 93 -2.00 9.14 23.06
CA TYR A 93 -0.66 9.54 22.65
C TYR A 93 -0.17 8.62 21.54
N VAL A 94 0.23 9.21 20.40
CA VAL A 94 0.84 8.47 19.29
C VAL A 94 2.35 8.41 19.50
N ASN A 95 2.87 7.24 19.81
CA ASN A 95 4.26 7.06 20.26
C ASN A 95 5.23 6.68 19.13
N LYS A 96 4.74 6.00 18.09
CA LYS A 96 5.53 5.64 16.90
C LYS A 96 4.74 5.91 15.64
N LYS A 97 5.43 6.47 14.64
CA LYS A 97 4.90 6.80 13.32
C LYS A 97 5.86 6.27 12.26
N TYR A 98 5.36 5.44 11.35
CA TYR A 98 6.09 4.98 10.16
C TYR A 98 5.27 5.36 8.94
N PHE A 99 5.85 6.17 8.07
CA PHE A 99 5.21 6.64 6.84
C PHE A 99 6.07 6.24 5.65
N THR A 100 5.45 5.66 4.62
CA THR A 100 6.12 5.26 3.39
C THR A 100 5.22 5.53 2.20
N THR A 101 5.83 5.94 1.10
CA THR A 101 5.16 6.21 -0.17
C THR A 101 5.80 5.39 -1.28
N CYS A 102 5.04 5.14 -2.32
CA CYS A 102 5.51 4.44 -3.51
C CYS A 102 4.65 4.82 -4.72
N ASN A 103 5.21 4.69 -5.93
CA ASN A 103 4.67 5.21 -7.18
C ASN A 103 4.38 4.11 -8.21
N ARG A 104 3.92 2.94 -7.75
CA ARG A 104 3.51 1.84 -8.63
C ARG A 104 2.14 1.32 -8.21
N THR A 105 1.33 0.87 -9.16
CA THR A 105 0.05 0.24 -8.87
C THR A 105 0.21 -0.89 -7.84
N LEU A 106 -0.58 -0.83 -6.76
CA LEU A 106 -0.64 -1.80 -5.66
C LEU A 106 0.70 -1.99 -4.90
N CYS A 107 1.58 -1.00 -4.93
CA CYS A 107 2.88 -1.05 -4.27
C CYS A 107 2.81 -0.98 -2.74
N ASN A 108 1.74 -0.44 -2.18
CA ASN A 108 1.52 -0.33 -0.74
C ASN A 108 1.04 -1.64 -0.09
N LYS A 109 1.44 -2.79 -0.67
CA LYS A 109 1.35 -4.11 -0.05
C LYS A 109 2.42 -4.19 1.05
N THR A 110 2.08 -3.99 2.32
CA THR A 110 3.08 -4.23 3.36
C THR A 110 3.41 -5.71 3.42
N GLY A 111 4.71 -5.97 3.31
CA GLY A 111 5.28 -7.28 3.21
C GLY A 111 6.80 -7.14 3.21
N LYS A 112 7.37 -6.82 4.38
CA LYS A 112 8.59 -7.55 4.73
C LYS A 112 8.11 -8.98 4.94
N ILE A 113 8.12 -9.79 3.88
CA ILE A 113 8.22 -11.23 4.06
C ILE A 113 9.53 -11.38 4.83
N SER A 114 9.47 -11.59 6.15
CA SER A 114 10.67 -12.03 6.83
C SER A 114 11.01 -13.35 6.15
N ALA A 115 12.21 -13.44 5.59
CA ALA A 115 12.68 -14.58 4.82
C ALA A 115 12.78 -15.89 5.67
N ASN A 116 12.27 -15.89 6.90
CA ASN A 116 12.37 -17.00 7.84
C ASN A 116 11.30 -18.08 7.65
N PHE A 117 10.31 -17.89 6.77
CA PHE A 117 9.27 -18.91 6.58
C PHE A 117 9.67 -20.07 5.64
N TYR A 118 10.79 -19.97 4.93
CA TYR A 118 11.28 -21.03 4.02
C TYR A 118 12.37 -21.92 4.63
N VAL A 119 12.95 -21.54 5.78
CA VAL A 119 14.02 -22.31 6.43
C VAL A 119 13.55 -23.69 6.94
N PRO A 120 12.37 -23.87 7.55
CA PRO A 120 11.97 -25.20 8.03
C PRO A 120 11.60 -26.16 6.89
N LEU A 121 11.15 -25.66 5.73
CA LEU A 121 10.77 -26.51 4.59
C LEU A 121 12.00 -27.06 3.85
N ILE A 122 13.06 -26.26 3.70
CA ILE A 122 14.33 -26.70 3.08
C ILE A 122 15.07 -27.69 4.00
N MET A 123 15.05 -27.49 5.31
CA MET A 123 15.64 -28.44 6.27
C MET A 123 14.92 -29.80 6.25
N LEU A 124 13.59 -29.81 6.13
CA LEU A 124 12.81 -31.06 6.06
C LEU A 124 13.10 -31.85 4.78
N LEU A 125 13.28 -31.17 3.64
CA LEU A 125 13.61 -31.79 2.36
C LEU A 125 15.05 -32.34 2.34
N LEU A 126 16.01 -31.65 2.97
CA LEU A 126 17.38 -32.15 3.10
C LEU A 126 17.47 -33.39 4.01
N HIS A 127 16.67 -33.46 5.09
CA HIS A 127 16.63 -34.65 5.95
C HIS A 127 16.02 -35.88 5.26
N LEU A 128 15.06 -35.70 4.36
CA LEU A 128 14.48 -36.80 3.59
C LEU A 128 15.43 -37.28 2.47
N SER A 129 16.23 -36.39 1.89
CA SER A 129 17.27 -36.74 0.91
C SER A 129 18.47 -37.49 1.51
N ALA A 130 18.76 -37.32 2.80
CA ALA A 130 19.92 -37.92 3.45
C ALA A 130 19.66 -39.32 4.05
N ARG A 131 18.43 -39.82 3.94
CA ARG A 131 18.02 -41.17 4.43
C ARG A 131 17.66 -42.15 3.30
N GLY A 132 17.97 -41.80 2.05
CA GLY A 132 17.83 -42.66 0.87
C GLY A 132 19.15 -43.26 0.45
#